data_AF-A0A9D4XMT1-F1
#
_entry.id   AF-A0A9D4XMT1-F1
#
_cell.length_a   1.000
_cell.length_b   1.000
_cell.length_c   1.000
_cell.angle_alpha   90.00
_cell.angle_beta   90.00
_cell.angle_gamma   90.00
#
_symmetry.space_group_name_H-M   'P 1'
#
loop_
_entity.id
_entity.type
_entity.pdbx_description
1 polymer ?
#
loop_
_entity_poly.entity_id
_entity_poly.type
_entity_poly.pdbx_seq_one_letter_code
_entity_poly.pdbx_strand_id
1 'polypeptide(L)'
;SQEEVVLKRCWLARYWNLCLQHGIHAEIAETKCKYWSTFAVNPVDVVLAAGEKAKEETDLDLEDTEDQRDLNELSGEGNIENMLFVEQGLRELASLKVEEALAVALAQHRRPSVLKAGFSDDLKLPHEGQCDAFQLSKEEAEDVSFKQAWLTYIWRRAKRHEIEPEIADERLQYWISHNSKTPSSQDAVDGTVNSILSIPCNYYIATCKSQELLQNR
;
A
#
# COMPACT_ATOMS: atom_id res chain seq x y z
N SER A 1 11.29 0.31 11.29
CA SER A 1 10.92 -0.44 12.52
C SER A 1 10.54 -1.89 12.17
N GLN A 2 10.37 -2.80 13.15
CA GLN A 2 9.93 -4.19 12.90
C GLN A 2 8.53 -4.28 12.26
N GLU A 3 7.61 -3.42 12.69
CA GLU A 3 6.26 -3.31 12.13
C GLU A 3 6.29 -2.92 10.64
N GLU A 4 7.15 -1.98 10.26
CA GLU A 4 7.32 -1.57 8.85
C GLU A 4 7.80 -2.73 7.97
N VAL A 5 8.74 -3.55 8.46
CA VAL A 5 9.23 -4.73 7.74
C VAL A 5 8.10 -5.74 7.52
N VAL A 6 7.24 -5.95 8.53
CA VAL A 6 6.06 -6.83 8.41
C VAL A 6 5.11 -6.31 7.33
N LEU A 7 4.82 -5.01 7.33
CA LEU A 7 3.94 -4.42 6.34
C LEU A 7 4.53 -4.56 4.93
N LYS A 8 5.82 -4.26 4.72
CA LYS A 8 6.48 -4.42 3.42
C LYS A 8 6.43 -5.87 2.90
N ARG A 9 6.58 -6.85 3.80
CA ARG A 9 6.38 -8.27 3.46
C ARG A 9 4.95 -8.57 3.03
N CYS A 10 3.96 -7.95 3.68
CA CYS A 10 2.56 -8.07 3.29
C CYS A 10 2.31 -7.49 1.89
N TRP A 11 2.91 -6.34 1.56
CA TRP A 11 2.87 -5.76 0.22
C TRP A 11 3.43 -6.73 -0.82
N LEU A 12 4.64 -7.26 -0.58
CA LEU A 12 5.29 -8.23 -1.46
C LEU A 12 4.43 -9.49 -1.66
N ALA A 13 3.92 -10.08 -0.58
CA ALA A 13 3.07 -11.26 -0.64
C ALA A 13 1.79 -11.01 -1.45
N ARG A 14 1.10 -9.89 -1.22
CA ARG A 14 -0.12 -9.53 -1.94
C ARG A 14 0.15 -9.32 -3.44
N TYR A 15 1.15 -8.51 -3.79
CA TYR A 15 1.37 -8.13 -5.20
C TYR A 15 1.89 -9.29 -6.04
N TRP A 16 2.73 -10.16 -5.48
CA TRP A 16 3.13 -11.38 -6.18
C TRP A 16 1.98 -12.38 -6.32
N ASN A 17 1.06 -12.43 -5.35
CA ASN A 17 -0.16 -13.24 -5.46
C ASN A 17 -1.08 -12.73 -6.57
N LEU A 18 -1.31 -11.41 -6.64
CA LEU A 18 -2.08 -10.79 -7.72
C LEU A 18 -1.40 -11.02 -9.09
N CYS A 19 -0.08 -10.92 -9.17
CA CYS A 19 0.65 -11.27 -10.40
C CYS A 19 0.37 -12.70 -10.86
N LEU A 20 0.38 -13.66 -9.94
CA LEU A 20 0.08 -15.06 -10.22
C LEU A 20 -1.35 -15.24 -10.74
N GLN A 21 -2.33 -14.55 -10.14
CA GLN A 21 -3.73 -14.63 -10.54
C GLN A 21 -4.00 -14.04 -11.93
N HIS A 22 -3.32 -12.95 -12.27
CA HIS A 22 -3.48 -12.23 -13.54
C HIS A 22 -2.48 -12.63 -14.63
N GLY A 23 -1.60 -13.61 -14.36
CA GLY A 23 -0.59 -14.07 -15.30
C GLY A 23 0.51 -13.05 -15.62
N ILE A 24 0.71 -12.07 -14.74
CA ILE A 24 1.76 -11.05 -14.87
C ILE A 24 3.08 -11.65 -14.39
N HIS A 25 4.14 -11.55 -15.20
CA HIS A 25 5.45 -12.15 -14.91
C HIS A 25 5.34 -13.64 -14.53
N ALA A 26 4.56 -14.41 -15.29
CA ALA A 26 4.17 -15.79 -14.98
C ALA A 26 5.36 -16.74 -14.69
N GLU A 27 6.52 -16.49 -15.29
CA GLU A 27 7.73 -17.30 -15.08
C GLU A 27 8.28 -17.23 -13.64
N ILE A 28 8.02 -16.12 -12.94
CA ILE A 28 8.56 -15.87 -11.59
C ILE A 28 7.47 -15.70 -10.51
N ALA A 29 6.25 -15.32 -10.90
CA ALA A 29 5.18 -14.96 -9.97
C ALA A 29 4.84 -16.10 -8.99
N GLU A 30 4.80 -17.34 -9.45
CA GLU A 30 4.52 -18.50 -8.57
C GLU A 30 5.59 -18.66 -7.48
N THR A 31 6.86 -18.66 -7.88
CA THR A 31 7.99 -18.83 -6.95
C THR A 31 8.05 -17.68 -5.96
N LYS A 32 7.86 -16.44 -6.43
CA LYS A 32 7.87 -15.24 -5.58
C LYS A 32 6.67 -15.20 -4.63
N CYS A 33 5.47 -15.51 -5.10
CA CYS A 33 4.28 -15.61 -4.25
C CYS A 33 4.51 -16.62 -3.14
N LYS A 34 4.95 -17.84 -3.49
CA LYS A 34 5.22 -18.90 -2.51
C LYS A 34 6.22 -18.46 -1.44
N TYR A 35 7.30 -17.79 -1.84
CA TYR A 35 8.31 -17.27 -0.91
C TYR A 35 7.75 -16.18 0.00
N TRP A 36 7.14 -15.12 -0.54
CA TRP A 36 6.68 -14.00 0.27
C TRP A 36 5.49 -14.37 1.17
N SER A 37 4.64 -15.30 0.74
CA SER A 37 3.54 -15.83 1.55
C SER A 37 4.00 -16.56 2.82
N THR A 38 5.24 -17.06 2.91
CA THR A 38 5.72 -17.66 4.17
C THR A 38 5.87 -16.65 5.30
N PHE A 39 5.94 -15.35 4.97
CA PHE A 39 6.13 -14.27 5.94
C PHE A 39 4.85 -13.48 6.23
N ALA A 40 3.78 -13.70 5.48
CA ALA A 40 2.54 -12.94 5.58
C ALA A 40 1.32 -13.85 5.33
N VAL A 41 0.83 -14.48 6.40
CA VAL A 41 -0.31 -15.41 6.34
C VAL A 41 -1.62 -14.68 6.01
N ASN A 42 -1.73 -13.40 6.37
CA ASN A 42 -2.89 -12.57 6.04
C ASN A 42 -2.45 -11.13 5.71
N PRO A 43 -1.90 -10.89 4.51
CA PRO A 43 -1.25 -9.62 4.19
C PRO A 43 -2.23 -8.45 4.16
N VAL A 44 -3.48 -8.69 3.74
CA VAL A 44 -4.50 -7.64 3.59
C VAL A 44 -4.95 -7.14 4.95
N ASP A 45 -5.39 -8.04 5.83
CA ASP A 45 -5.94 -7.66 7.13
C ASP A 45 -4.89 -6.98 8.01
N VAL A 46 -3.62 -7.41 7.91
CA VAL A 46 -2.51 -6.78 8.65
C VAL A 46 -2.32 -5.32 8.22
N VAL A 47 -2.32 -5.03 6.93
CA VAL A 47 -2.13 -3.66 6.42
C VAL A 47 -3.36 -2.80 6.71
N LEU A 48 -4.58 -3.34 6.56
CA LEU A 48 -5.81 -2.63 6.91
C LEU A 48 -5.84 -2.27 8.41
N ALA A 49 -5.52 -3.22 9.29
CA ALA A 49 -5.47 -2.98 10.73
C ALA A 49 -4.41 -1.94 11.10
N ALA A 50 -3.23 -1.97 10.45
CA ALA A 50 -2.20 -0.97 10.67
C ALA A 50 -2.64 0.43 10.20
N GLY A 51 -3.37 0.52 9.08
CA GLY A 51 -3.94 1.77 8.57
C GLY A 51 -5.01 2.36 9.49
N GLU A 52 -5.93 1.53 10.00
CA GLU A 52 -6.96 2.00 10.95
C GLU A 52 -6.34 2.42 12.29
N LYS A 53 -5.40 1.65 12.83
CA LYS A 53 -4.63 2.07 14.01
C LYS A 53 -3.93 3.42 13.77
N ALA A 54 -3.27 3.56 12.62
CA ALA A 54 -2.62 4.80 12.20
C ALA A 54 -3.60 5.94 11.87
N LYS A 55 -4.91 5.73 11.93
CA LYS A 55 -5.93 6.77 11.81
C LYS A 55 -6.44 7.20 13.18
N GLU A 56 -6.58 6.25 14.10
CA GLU A 56 -7.03 6.49 15.49
C GLU A 56 -5.97 7.07 16.41
N GLU A 57 -4.69 6.86 16.11
CA GLU A 57 -3.59 7.47 16.88
C GLU A 57 -3.78 9.00 17.00
N THR A 58 -3.36 9.59 18.11
CA THR A 58 -3.42 11.04 18.37
C THR A 58 -2.04 11.59 18.76
N ASP A 59 -1.85 12.91 18.64
CA ASP A 59 -0.58 13.55 19.03
C ASP A 59 -0.35 13.48 20.56
N LEU A 60 -1.34 13.06 21.36
CA LEU A 60 -1.20 12.82 22.81
C LEU A 60 -0.57 11.45 23.12
N ASP A 61 -0.58 10.52 22.15
CA ASP A 61 0.02 9.18 22.30
C ASP A 61 1.55 9.20 22.15
N LEU A 62 2.15 10.39 21.95
CA LEU A 62 3.59 10.61 21.74
C LEU A 62 4.44 10.36 23.00
N GLU A 63 3.86 10.47 24.20
CA GLU A 63 4.65 10.39 25.44
C GLU A 63 4.74 8.98 26.06
N ASP A 64 3.88 8.03 25.69
CA ASP A 64 3.63 6.85 26.56
C ASP A 64 4.05 5.48 26.01
N THR A 65 4.55 5.34 24.77
CA THR A 65 4.64 4.01 24.13
C THR A 65 5.95 3.58 23.46
N GLU A 66 6.97 4.44 23.39
CA GLU A 66 8.25 4.12 22.72
C GLU A 66 9.37 3.74 23.72
N ASP A 67 9.43 4.31 24.92
CA ASP A 67 10.55 4.08 25.86
C ASP A 67 10.62 2.65 26.46
N GLN A 68 9.54 1.87 26.44
CA GLN A 68 9.53 0.54 27.10
C GLN A 68 9.64 -0.65 26.15
N ARG A 69 9.48 -0.49 24.84
CA ARG A 69 9.54 -1.62 23.88
C ARG A 69 10.85 -1.72 23.11
N ASP A 70 11.57 -0.62 22.95
CA ASP A 70 12.79 -0.58 22.13
C ASP A 70 14.05 -1.11 22.84
N LEU A 71 14.06 -1.18 24.18
CA LEU A 71 15.24 -1.64 24.93
C LEU A 71 15.40 -3.17 24.99
N ASN A 72 14.35 -3.95 24.68
CA ASN A 72 14.38 -5.41 24.85
C ASN A 72 14.68 -6.19 23.55
N GLU A 73 14.77 -5.54 22.39
CA GLU A 73 14.84 -6.22 21.07
C GLU A 73 16.18 -5.99 20.31
N LEU A 74 17.17 -5.33 20.92
CA LEU A 74 18.48 -5.02 20.31
C LEU A 74 19.47 -6.21 20.23
N SER A 75 18.98 -7.45 20.10
CA SER A 75 19.80 -8.62 19.80
C SER A 75 19.33 -9.24 18.49
N GLY A 76 19.86 -8.78 17.35
CA GLY A 76 19.26 -9.13 16.06
C GLY A 76 20.19 -8.98 14.86
N GLU A 77 21.30 -9.71 14.84
CA GLU A 77 22.13 -9.88 13.63
C GLU A 77 21.30 -10.47 12.45
N GLY A 78 20.22 -11.22 12.75
CA GLY A 78 19.23 -11.68 11.77
C GLY A 78 18.16 -10.67 11.34
N ASN A 79 18.12 -9.45 11.90
CA ASN A 79 17.11 -8.43 11.55
C ASN A 79 17.52 -7.61 10.31
N ILE A 80 18.81 -7.33 10.17
CA ILE A 80 19.35 -6.49 9.07
C ILE A 80 19.27 -7.23 7.72
N GLU A 81 19.70 -8.49 7.66
CA GLU A 81 19.60 -9.29 6.43
C GLU A 81 18.14 -9.43 5.97
N ASN A 82 17.25 -9.68 6.93
CA ASN A 82 15.81 -9.75 6.72
C ASN A 82 15.21 -8.44 6.17
N MET A 83 15.72 -7.28 6.60
CA MET A 83 15.34 -5.98 6.06
C MET A 83 15.86 -5.79 4.64
N LEU A 84 17.12 -6.14 4.36
CA LEU A 84 17.73 -6.01 3.03
C LEU A 84 17.00 -6.84 1.97
N PHE A 85 16.59 -8.08 2.30
CA PHE A 85 15.82 -8.91 1.38
C PHE A 85 14.46 -8.30 1.03
N VAL A 86 13.78 -7.69 2.02
CA VAL A 86 12.50 -7.00 1.82
C VAL A 86 12.68 -5.80 0.91
N GLU A 87 13.71 -4.98 1.15
CA GLU A 87 14.04 -3.84 0.32
C GLU A 87 14.41 -4.25 -1.12
N GLN A 88 15.14 -5.35 -1.28
CA GLN A 88 15.44 -5.91 -2.59
C GLN A 88 14.17 -6.39 -3.31
N GLY A 89 13.26 -7.05 -2.59
CA GLY A 89 11.98 -7.49 -3.15
C GLY A 89 11.11 -6.32 -3.63
N LEU A 90 11.05 -5.23 -2.86
CA LEU A 90 10.31 -4.02 -3.26
C LEU A 90 10.93 -3.36 -4.50
N ARG A 91 12.27 -3.26 -4.55
CA ARG A 91 12.98 -2.77 -5.74
C ARG A 91 12.73 -3.65 -6.96
N GLU A 92 12.61 -4.96 -6.78
CA GLU A 92 12.29 -5.89 -7.87
C GLU A 92 10.87 -5.65 -8.40
N LEU A 93 9.85 -5.52 -7.53
CA LEU A 93 8.49 -5.14 -7.94
C LEU A 93 8.50 -3.83 -8.75
N ALA A 94 9.27 -2.84 -8.29
CA ALA A 94 9.43 -1.55 -8.95
C ALA A 94 10.06 -1.67 -10.33
N SER A 95 11.19 -2.38 -10.43
CA SER A 95 11.92 -2.57 -11.67
C SER A 95 11.08 -3.30 -12.73
N LEU A 96 10.18 -4.18 -12.27
CA LEU A 96 9.28 -4.96 -13.12
C LEU A 96 7.96 -4.25 -13.42
N LYS A 97 7.74 -3.04 -12.88
CA LYS A 97 6.51 -2.24 -13.05
C LYS A 97 5.26 -3.04 -12.74
N VAL A 98 5.33 -3.83 -11.67
CA VAL A 98 4.26 -4.75 -11.28
C VAL A 98 2.97 -3.99 -10.97
N GLU A 99 3.07 -2.84 -10.33
CA GLU A 99 1.90 -2.05 -9.95
C GLU A 99 1.17 -1.48 -11.17
N GLU A 100 1.91 -1.00 -12.17
CA GLU A 100 1.34 -0.49 -13.42
C GLU A 100 0.71 -1.63 -14.24
N ALA A 101 1.38 -2.78 -14.32
CA ALA A 101 0.84 -3.97 -14.98
C ALA A 101 -0.45 -4.45 -14.30
N LEU A 102 -0.49 -4.46 -12.96
CA LEU A 102 -1.67 -4.80 -12.18
C LEU A 102 -2.78 -3.77 -12.35
N ALA A 103 -2.47 -2.47 -12.31
CA ALA A 103 -3.47 -1.43 -12.52
C ALA A 103 -4.18 -1.59 -13.87
N VAL A 104 -3.44 -1.96 -14.93
CA VAL A 104 -4.02 -2.27 -16.24
C VAL A 104 -4.86 -3.55 -16.20
N ALA A 105 -4.35 -4.64 -15.62
CA ALA A 105 -5.07 -5.92 -15.54
C ALA A 105 -6.38 -5.79 -14.76
N LEU A 106 -6.33 -5.17 -13.59
CA LEU A 106 -7.49 -4.91 -12.73
C LEU A 106 -8.52 -4.02 -13.44
N ALA A 107 -8.08 -2.99 -14.19
CA ALA A 107 -8.96 -2.14 -14.98
C ALA A 107 -9.61 -2.85 -16.18
N GLN A 108 -8.97 -3.87 -16.75
CA GLN A 108 -9.56 -4.67 -17.84
C GLN A 108 -10.79 -5.45 -17.39
N HIS A 109 -10.87 -5.86 -16.12
CA HIS A 109 -12.04 -6.51 -15.53
C HIS A 109 -13.27 -5.58 -15.41
N ARG A 110 -13.14 -4.27 -15.67
CA ARG A 110 -14.27 -3.35 -15.81
C ARG A 110 -15.06 -3.54 -17.13
N ARG A 111 -14.49 -4.23 -18.12
CA ARG A 111 -15.04 -4.33 -19.50
C ARG A 111 -15.90 -5.55 -19.87
N PRO A 112 -15.86 -6.72 -19.20
CA PRO A 112 -16.69 -7.87 -19.62
C PRO A 112 -18.20 -7.65 -19.44
N SER A 113 -18.61 -6.74 -18.57
CA SER A 113 -20.01 -6.47 -18.22
C SER A 113 -20.77 -5.61 -19.25
N VAL A 114 -20.07 -4.86 -20.11
CA VAL A 114 -20.70 -3.95 -21.10
C VAL A 114 -21.34 -4.73 -22.26
N LEU A 115 -20.81 -5.90 -22.61
CA LEU A 115 -21.31 -6.68 -23.77
C LEU A 115 -22.58 -7.49 -23.49
N LYS A 116 -23.05 -7.57 -22.23
CA LYS A 116 -24.27 -8.32 -21.88
C LYS A 116 -25.55 -7.47 -21.83
N ALA A 117 -25.42 -6.14 -21.87
CA ALA A 117 -26.54 -5.20 -21.88
C ALA A 117 -26.91 -4.66 -23.27
N GLY A 118 -26.12 -5.00 -24.31
CA GLY A 118 -26.25 -4.42 -25.66
C GLY A 118 -27.19 -5.13 -26.65
N PHE A 119 -27.92 -6.16 -26.22
CA PHE A 119 -28.91 -6.85 -27.07
C PHE A 119 -30.33 -6.68 -26.51
N SER A 120 -30.78 -5.43 -26.38
CA SER A 120 -32.21 -5.14 -26.46
C SER A 120 -32.36 -3.89 -27.31
N ASP A 121 -32.97 -4.10 -28.47
CA ASP A 121 -33.38 -3.14 -29.47
C ASP A 121 -34.37 -2.15 -28.86
N ASP A 122 -33.91 -0.94 -28.55
CA ASP A 122 -34.70 0.29 -28.63
C ASP A 122 -33.78 1.51 -28.50
N LEU A 123 -33.61 2.21 -29.61
CA LEU A 123 -32.83 3.45 -29.73
C LEU A 123 -33.44 4.58 -28.89
N LYS A 124 -32.93 4.76 -27.67
CA LYS A 124 -32.95 6.07 -26.98
C LYS A 124 -31.53 6.40 -26.54
N LEU A 125 -30.94 7.40 -27.21
CA LEU A 125 -29.67 8.01 -26.82
C LEU A 125 -29.78 8.52 -25.37
N PRO A 126 -28.89 8.10 -24.45
CA PRO A 126 -28.82 8.69 -23.13
C PRO A 126 -28.31 10.13 -23.22
N HIS A 127 -29.00 10.98 -22.45
CA HIS A 127 -28.76 12.40 -22.26
C HIS A 127 -27.31 12.71 -21.83
N GLU A 128 -26.74 13.72 -22.47
CA GLU A 128 -25.49 14.39 -22.13
C GLU A 128 -25.51 14.79 -20.64
N GLY A 129 -24.72 14.10 -19.80
CA GLY A 129 -24.63 14.44 -18.37
C GLY A 129 -24.39 13.30 -17.38
N GLN A 130 -24.28 12.04 -17.81
CA GLN A 130 -23.94 10.94 -16.91
C GLN A 130 -22.54 10.40 -17.21
N CYS A 131 -21.53 11.11 -16.69
CA CYS A 131 -20.20 10.53 -16.53
C CYS A 131 -20.33 9.52 -15.38
N ASP A 132 -20.78 8.30 -15.67
CA ASP A 132 -20.81 7.22 -14.69
C ASP A 132 -19.39 7.08 -14.14
N ALA A 133 -19.19 7.49 -12.89
CA ALA A 133 -18.02 7.12 -12.12
C ALA A 133 -17.92 5.61 -12.24
N PHE A 134 -16.94 5.12 -13.00
CA PHE A 134 -16.81 3.70 -13.30
C PHE A 134 -16.76 2.94 -11.97
N GLN A 135 -17.78 2.12 -11.70
CA GLN A 135 -17.83 1.33 -10.48
C GLN A 135 -16.61 0.39 -10.49
N LEU A 136 -15.76 0.51 -9.47
CA LEU A 136 -14.60 -0.36 -9.32
C LEU A 136 -15.06 -1.80 -9.19
N SER A 137 -14.31 -2.74 -9.80
CA SER A 137 -14.49 -4.15 -9.47
C SER A 137 -14.15 -4.39 -8.00
N LYS A 138 -14.64 -5.49 -7.41
CA LYS A 138 -14.37 -5.83 -6.01
C LYS A 138 -12.86 -5.87 -5.72
N GLU A 139 -12.11 -6.48 -6.63
CA GLU A 139 -10.66 -6.62 -6.53
C GLU A 139 -9.93 -5.27 -6.62
N GLU A 140 -10.39 -4.37 -7.49
CA GLU A 140 -9.87 -3.00 -7.57
C GLU A 140 -10.18 -2.18 -6.32
N ALA A 141 -11.39 -2.28 -5.80
CA ALA A 141 -11.77 -1.60 -4.56
C ALA A 141 -10.91 -2.11 -3.39
N GLU A 142 -10.67 -3.42 -3.31
CA GLU A 142 -9.77 -4.01 -2.32
C GLU A 142 -8.31 -3.53 -2.48
N ASP A 143 -7.80 -3.40 -3.71
CA ASP A 143 -6.47 -2.86 -3.97
C ASP A 143 -6.34 -1.39 -3.58
N VAL A 144 -7.36 -0.58 -3.87
CA VAL A 144 -7.42 0.82 -3.45
C VAL A 144 -7.44 0.93 -1.92
N SER A 145 -8.31 0.19 -1.24
CA SER A 145 -8.37 0.21 0.23
C SER A 145 -7.06 -0.25 0.87
N PHE A 146 -6.41 -1.28 0.31
CA PHE A 146 -5.10 -1.73 0.77
C PHE A 146 -4.03 -0.63 0.63
N LYS A 147 -3.98 0.06 -0.52
CA LYS A 147 -3.06 1.18 -0.76
C LYS A 147 -3.35 2.38 0.15
N GLN A 148 -4.62 2.71 0.39
CA GLN A 148 -5.03 3.79 1.28
C GLN A 148 -4.62 3.53 2.73
N ALA A 149 -4.84 2.31 3.22
CA ALA A 149 -4.41 1.90 4.56
C ALA A 149 -2.89 1.96 4.71
N TRP A 150 -2.14 1.48 3.70
CA TRP A 150 -0.69 1.61 3.64
C TRP A 150 -0.24 3.07 3.73
N LEU A 151 -0.82 3.95 2.91
CA LEU A 151 -0.44 5.36 2.87
C LEU A 151 -0.75 6.06 4.18
N THR A 152 -1.91 5.79 4.76
CA THR A 152 -2.27 6.30 6.10
C THR A 152 -1.21 5.92 7.13
N TYR A 153 -0.77 4.65 7.14
CA TYR A 153 0.29 4.19 8.02
C TYR A 153 1.62 4.93 7.79
N ILE A 154 2.08 5.03 6.53
CA ILE A 154 3.38 5.66 6.25
C ILE A 154 3.37 7.15 6.60
N TRP A 155 2.32 7.89 6.24
CA TRP A 155 2.24 9.32 6.55
C TRP A 155 2.15 9.59 8.05
N ARG A 156 1.46 8.70 8.79
CA ARG A 156 1.45 8.75 10.26
C ARG A 156 2.85 8.61 10.85
N ARG A 157 3.61 7.62 10.37
CA ARG A 157 4.98 7.38 10.83
C ARG A 157 5.94 8.50 10.43
N ALA A 158 5.80 9.03 9.22
CA ALA A 158 6.54 10.19 8.76
C ALA A 158 6.31 11.40 9.67
N LYS A 159 5.04 11.71 10.00
CA LYS A 159 4.68 12.77 10.94
C LYS A 159 5.33 12.55 12.31
N ARG A 160 5.23 11.33 12.87
CA ARG A 160 5.79 10.98 14.18
C ARG A 160 7.30 11.16 14.24
N HIS A 161 8.01 10.76 13.19
CA HIS A 161 9.47 10.88 13.11
C HIS A 161 9.94 12.25 12.61
N GLU A 162 9.05 13.26 12.57
CA GLU A 162 9.33 14.62 12.12
C GLU A 162 9.96 14.71 10.72
N ILE A 163 9.60 13.76 9.84
CA ILE A 163 10.08 13.72 8.46
C ILE A 163 9.16 14.62 7.63
N GLU A 164 9.64 15.83 7.32
CA GLU A 164 8.87 16.85 6.58
C GLU A 164 7.45 17.00 7.17
N PRO A 165 7.32 17.42 8.44
CA PRO A 165 6.11 17.26 9.24
C PRO A 165 4.88 17.98 8.67
N GLU A 166 5.08 19.12 7.99
CA GLU A 166 4.01 19.85 7.32
C GLU A 166 3.40 19.04 6.17
N ILE A 167 4.24 18.45 5.33
CA ILE A 167 3.82 17.60 4.21
C ILE A 167 3.20 16.30 4.74
N ALA A 168 3.83 15.71 5.76
CA ALA A 168 3.36 14.47 6.34
C ALA A 168 1.98 14.62 7.00
N ASP A 169 1.74 15.72 7.73
CA ASP A 169 0.44 16.00 8.33
C ASP A 169 -0.62 16.30 7.27
N GLU A 170 -0.31 17.13 6.25
CA GLU A 170 -1.23 17.39 5.13
C GLU A 170 -1.66 16.09 4.45
N ARG A 171 -0.70 15.23 4.12
CA ARG A 171 -0.97 13.94 3.46
C ARG A 171 -1.70 12.97 4.38
N LEU A 172 -1.37 12.92 5.66
CA LEU A 172 -2.09 12.09 6.63
C LEU A 172 -3.57 12.51 6.73
N GLN A 173 -3.85 13.81 6.86
CA GLN A 173 -5.22 14.33 6.92
C GLN A 173 -6.00 14.05 5.63
N TYR A 174 -5.33 14.18 4.47
CA TYR A 174 -5.91 13.80 3.19
C TYR A 174 -6.38 12.34 3.19
N TRP A 175 -5.52 11.40 3.57
CA TRP A 175 -5.89 9.97 3.56
C TRP A 175 -6.92 9.62 4.62
N ILE A 176 -6.83 10.17 5.83
CA ILE A 176 -7.85 9.96 6.89
C ILE A 176 -9.24 10.40 6.41
N SER A 177 -9.33 11.55 5.74
CA SER A 177 -10.61 12.06 5.22
C SER A 177 -11.14 11.23 4.05
N HIS A 178 -10.27 10.70 3.19
CA HIS A 178 -10.65 9.92 2.01
C HIS A 178 -10.99 8.46 2.31
N ASN A 179 -10.39 7.85 3.34
CA ASN A 179 -10.67 6.45 3.75
C ASN A 179 -12.11 6.23 4.26
N SER A 180 -12.85 7.30 4.54
CA SER A 180 -14.26 7.24 4.98
C SER A 180 -15.28 7.10 3.83
N LYS A 181 -14.83 7.19 2.57
CA LYS A 181 -15.68 7.17 1.38
C LYS A 181 -15.53 5.84 0.63
N THR A 182 -16.58 5.43 -0.07
CA THR A 182 -16.50 4.28 -0.99
C THR A 182 -15.46 4.54 -2.09
N PRO A 183 -14.50 3.63 -2.32
CA PRO A 183 -13.47 3.78 -3.35
C PRO A 183 -14.06 4.08 -4.73
N SER A 184 -13.54 5.13 -5.37
CA SER A 184 -13.98 5.61 -6.68
C SER A 184 -12.92 5.36 -7.76
N SER A 185 -13.30 5.51 -9.03
CA SER A 185 -12.37 5.42 -10.16
C SER A 185 -11.20 6.41 -10.08
N GLN A 186 -11.36 7.56 -9.40
CA GLN A 186 -10.28 8.53 -9.20
C GLN A 186 -9.27 8.02 -8.16
N ASP A 187 -9.74 7.34 -7.11
CA ASP A 187 -8.87 6.76 -6.08
C ASP A 187 -7.96 5.65 -6.64
N ALA A 188 -8.41 4.93 -7.66
CA ALA A 188 -7.59 3.96 -8.39
C ALA A 188 -6.42 4.62 -9.13
N VAL A 189 -6.62 5.84 -9.65
CA VAL A 189 -5.55 6.62 -10.26
C VAL A 189 -4.63 7.17 -9.17
N ASP A 190 -5.18 7.85 -8.16
CA ASP A 190 -4.41 8.52 -7.12
C ASP A 190 -3.60 7.56 -6.23
N GLY A 191 -4.12 6.35 -5.97
CA GLY A 191 -3.39 5.28 -5.28
C GLY A 191 -2.24 4.70 -6.10
N THR A 192 -2.30 4.81 -7.43
CA THR A 192 -1.22 4.39 -8.34
C THR A 192 -0.13 5.47 -8.43
N VAL A 193 -0.50 6.77 -8.33
CA VAL A 193 0.49 7.87 -8.36
C VAL A 193 1.22 8.03 -7.02
N ASN A 194 0.65 7.59 -5.91
CA ASN A 194 1.22 7.74 -4.56
C ASN A 194 1.65 6.41 -3.91
N SER A 195 1.93 5.36 -4.68
CA SER A 195 2.29 4.05 -4.11
C SER A 195 3.68 4.03 -3.45
N ILE A 196 4.09 2.88 -2.90
CA ILE A 196 5.41 2.66 -2.27
C ILE A 196 6.56 3.21 -3.13
N LEU A 197 6.41 3.19 -4.46
CA LEU A 197 7.43 3.60 -5.43
C LEU A 197 7.52 5.12 -5.63
N SER A 198 6.46 5.86 -5.28
CA SER A 198 6.38 7.31 -5.46
C SER A 198 6.68 8.11 -4.18
N ILE A 199 6.74 7.44 -3.02
CA ILE A 199 7.24 8.09 -1.80
C ILE A 199 8.76 8.22 -1.98
N PRO A 200 9.31 9.46 -2.09
CA PRO A 200 10.72 9.66 -2.42
C PRO A 200 11.62 8.86 -1.49
N CYS A 201 12.67 8.23 -2.02
CA CYS A 201 13.68 7.51 -1.23
C CYS A 201 14.23 8.32 -0.03
N ASN A 202 14.12 9.66 -0.05
CA ASN A 202 14.49 10.52 1.08
C ASN A 202 13.62 10.29 2.33
N TYR A 203 12.34 9.93 2.19
CA TYR A 203 11.48 9.54 3.32
C TYR A 203 11.88 8.17 3.90
N TYR A 204 12.32 7.23 3.06
CA TYR A 204 12.83 5.92 3.48
C TYR A 204 14.24 6.00 4.11
N ILE A 205 15.07 6.94 3.68
CA ILE A 205 16.39 7.16 4.29
C ILE A 205 16.27 7.89 5.64
N ALA A 206 15.26 8.74 5.84
CA ALA A 206 15.05 9.43 7.11
C ALA A 206 14.63 8.48 8.24
N THR A 207 13.82 7.45 7.97
CA THR A 207 13.51 6.42 8.98
C THR A 207 14.73 5.57 9.38
N CYS A 208 15.68 5.32 8.46
CA CYS A 208 16.95 4.67 8.79
C CYS A 208 17.98 5.62 9.46
N LYS A 209 18.07 6.88 9.04
CA LYS A 209 19.01 7.86 9.62
C LYS A 209 18.64 8.33 11.01
N SER A 210 17.35 8.42 11.34
CA SER A 210 16.91 8.72 12.70
C SER A 210 17.32 7.62 13.70
N GLN A 211 17.52 6.38 13.24
CA GLN A 211 18.03 5.28 14.08
C GLN A 211 19.56 5.32 14.27
N GLU A 212 20.35 5.72 13.26
CA GLU A 212 21.81 5.88 13.41
C GLU A 212 22.22 7.06 14.30
N LEU A 213 21.42 8.14 14.32
CA LEU A 213 21.68 9.32 15.15
C LEU A 213 21.34 9.12 16.64
N LEU A 214 20.47 8.14 16.95
CA LEU A 214 20.15 7.74 18.33
C LEU A 214 21.15 6.71 18.90
N GLN A 215 21.93 6.02 18.06
CA GLN A 215 22.99 5.08 18.50
C GLN A 215 24.36 5.74 18.75
N ASN A 216 24.56 7.00 18.36
CA ASN A 216 25.85 7.71 18.49
C ASN A 216 25.83 8.88 19.51
N ARG A 217 24.96 8.82 20.53
CA ARG A 217 25.01 9.71 21.70
C ARG A 217 25.21 8.94 22.99
#